data_AF-A0A401Z3W2-F1
#
_entry.id   AF-A0A401Z3W2-F1
#
_cell.length_a   1.000
_cell.length_b   1.000
_cell.length_c   1.000
_cell.angle_alpha   90.00
_cell.angle_beta   90.00
_cell.angle_gamma   90.00
#
_symmetry.space_group_name_H-M   'P 1'
#
loop_
_entity.id
_entity.type
_entity.pdbx_description
1 polymer ?
#
loop_
_entity_poly.entity_id
_entity_poly.type
_entity_poly.pdbx_seq_one_letter_code
_entity_poly.pdbx_strand_id
1 'polypeptide(L)'
;MAFAIAGRSSEVSALTVAGIRRVAEGLEVHVPSVKGRPARDVAVHHGANPLTCPVRCWLAWQAAADLVDGPAFRAVDQVGRVGAGPLSPDGCRIAITRAAERAGLDVKLTGHSARRGLITTGRKRGKKPEKLRKQSGHAANSPVFWSYVEEGEMWEDAATEDIGL
;
A
#
# COMPACT_ATOMS: atom_id res chain seq x y z
N MET A 1 2.27 0.11 5.22
CA MET A 1 1.86 1.32 4.47
C MET A 1 1.65 1.06 2.98
N ALA A 2 2.63 0.50 2.24
CA ALA A 2 2.55 0.29 0.78
C ALA A 2 1.22 -0.31 0.28
N PHE A 3 0.75 -1.39 0.91
CA PHE A 3 -0.55 -2.01 0.59
C PHE A 3 -1.72 -1.05 0.80
N ALA A 4 -1.79 -0.39 1.94
CA ALA A 4 -2.91 0.50 2.31
C ALA A 4 -3.08 1.68 1.34
N ILE A 5 -1.99 2.21 0.79
CA ILE A 5 -2.02 3.35 -0.16
C ILE A 5 -1.94 2.92 -1.64
N ALA A 6 -1.94 1.61 -1.92
CA ALA A 6 -1.65 1.04 -3.24
C ALA A 6 -0.38 1.63 -3.88
N GLY A 7 0.63 1.89 -3.03
CA GLY A 7 1.80 2.69 -3.33
C GLY A 7 2.88 1.86 -4.01
N ARG A 8 3.51 2.42 -5.04
CA ARG A 8 4.74 1.90 -5.61
C ARG A 8 5.90 2.15 -4.65
N SER A 9 6.97 1.36 -4.73
CA SER A 9 8.14 1.57 -3.87
C SER A 9 8.73 2.98 -3.97
N SER A 10 8.69 3.62 -5.15
CA SER A 10 9.13 5.00 -5.30
C SER A 10 8.20 6.03 -4.65
N GLU A 11 6.90 5.75 -4.61
CA GLU A 11 5.94 6.59 -3.90
C GLU A 11 6.12 6.43 -2.38
N VAL A 12 6.29 5.19 -1.89
CA VAL A 12 6.54 4.90 -0.47
C VAL A 12 7.84 5.54 0.02
N SER A 13 8.91 5.45 -0.78
CA SER A 13 10.22 6.07 -0.52
C SER A 13 10.13 7.59 -0.43
N ALA A 14 9.19 8.21 -1.15
CA ALA A 14 9.00 9.65 -1.19
C ALA A 14 8.03 10.19 -0.12
N LEU A 15 7.38 9.33 0.68
CA LEU A 15 6.49 9.79 1.74
C LEU A 15 7.27 10.56 2.81
N THR A 16 6.66 11.62 3.32
CA THR A 16 7.19 12.44 4.41
C THR A 16 6.33 12.29 5.65
N VAL A 17 6.92 12.54 6.82
CA VAL A 17 6.18 12.54 8.10
C VAL A 17 5.02 13.53 8.04
N ALA A 18 5.26 14.75 7.54
CA ALA A 18 4.22 15.77 7.37
C ALA A 18 3.09 15.34 6.40
N GLY A 19 3.40 14.46 5.44
CA GLY A 19 2.42 13.89 4.52
C GLY A 19 1.56 12.78 5.13
N ILE A 20 1.83 12.31 6.35
CA ILE A 20 1.03 11.27 7.02
C ILE A 20 0.39 11.88 8.27
N ARG A 21 -0.85 12.34 8.13
CA ARG A 21 -1.59 12.98 9.22
C ARG A 21 -2.50 11.98 9.91
N ARG A 22 -2.48 11.98 11.24
CA ARG A 22 -3.42 11.21 12.06
C ARG A 22 -4.74 11.97 12.16
N VAL A 23 -5.84 11.25 11.92
CA VAL A 23 -7.22 11.72 12.10
C VAL A 23 -8.00 10.71 12.95
N ALA A 24 -9.25 11.02 13.30
CA ALA A 24 -10.06 10.16 14.16
C ALA A 24 -10.30 8.77 13.54
N GLU A 25 -10.47 8.71 12.22
CA GLU A 25 -10.80 7.51 11.45
C GLU A 25 -9.57 6.66 11.09
N GLY A 26 -8.36 7.20 11.26
CA GLY A 26 -7.09 6.56 10.88
C GLY A 26 -6.03 7.55 10.44
N LEU A 27 -5.56 7.42 9.20
CA LEU A 27 -4.56 8.32 8.60
C LEU A 27 -5.07 8.93 7.30
N GLU A 28 -4.77 10.21 7.11
CA GLU A 28 -4.79 10.88 5.82
C GLU A 28 -3.35 10.91 5.30
N VAL A 29 -3.12 10.26 4.16
CA VAL A 29 -1.78 10.15 3.57
C VAL A 29 -1.73 10.90 2.25
N HIS A 30 -0.85 11.89 2.18
CA HIS A 30 -0.46 12.56 0.95
C HIS A 30 0.62 11.74 0.25
N VAL A 31 0.27 11.14 -0.89
CA VAL A 31 1.22 10.48 -1.77
C VAL A 31 1.71 11.50 -2.79
N PRO A 32 3.00 11.87 -2.79
CA PRO A 32 3.50 12.94 -3.65
C PRO A 32 3.57 12.52 -5.12
N SER A 33 3.73 13.51 -5.99
CA SER A 33 4.01 13.28 -7.41
C SER A 33 5.39 12.65 -7.57
N VAL A 34 5.46 11.47 -8.19
CA VAL A 34 6.71 10.74 -8.41
C VAL A 34 6.74 10.17 -9.82
N LYS A 35 7.82 10.39 -10.57
CA LYS A 35 8.02 9.88 -11.94
C LYS A 35 6.84 10.21 -12.88
N GLY A 36 6.41 11.48 -12.89
CA GLY A 36 5.35 11.97 -13.77
C GLY A 36 3.94 11.47 -13.41
N ARG A 37 3.74 10.95 -12.19
CA ARG A 37 2.44 10.50 -11.69
C ARG A 37 1.85 11.57 -10.77
N PRO A 38 0.56 11.90 -10.90
CA PRO A 38 -0.04 12.94 -10.08
C PRO A 38 -0.01 12.56 -8.60
N ALA A 39 0.15 13.56 -7.75
CA ALA A 39 -0.05 13.42 -6.32
C ALA A 39 -1.50 13.02 -6.02
N ARG A 40 -1.72 12.35 -4.89
CA ARG A 40 -3.06 11.99 -4.42
C ARG A 40 -3.11 11.91 -2.90
N ASP A 41 -4.26 12.24 -2.36
CA ASP A 41 -4.57 12.00 -0.95
C ASP A 41 -5.37 10.71 -0.82
N VAL A 42 -4.97 9.89 0.14
CA VAL A 42 -5.58 8.60 0.42
C VAL A 42 -5.96 8.47 1.89
N ALA A 43 -7.18 7.99 2.13
CA ALA A 43 -7.63 7.65 3.47
C ALA A 43 -7.18 6.22 3.80
N VAL A 44 -6.62 6.03 4.99
CA VAL A 44 -6.15 4.74 5.50
C VAL A 44 -6.80 4.49 6.86
N HIS A 45 -7.78 3.59 6.88
CA HIS A 45 -8.46 3.19 8.10
C HIS A 45 -7.63 2.22 8.94
N HIS A 46 -8.00 2.12 10.22
CA HIS A 46 -7.55 1.02 11.07
C HIS A 46 -7.92 -0.34 10.45
N GLY A 47 -6.95 -1.26 10.43
CA GLY A 47 -7.17 -2.64 10.06
C GLY A 47 -7.75 -3.44 11.22
N ALA A 48 -8.59 -4.44 10.91
CA ALA A 48 -9.20 -5.32 11.91
C ALA A 48 -8.16 -6.17 12.67
N ASN A 49 -7.10 -6.61 12.00
CA ASN A 49 -6.00 -7.34 12.65
C ASN A 49 -4.95 -6.34 13.17
N PRO A 50 -4.69 -6.30 14.49
CA PRO A 50 -3.72 -5.37 15.07
C PRO A 50 -2.29 -5.53 14.53
N LEU A 51 -1.87 -6.75 14.18
CA LEU A 51 -0.51 -7.05 13.71
C LEU A 51 -0.24 -6.55 12.29
N THR A 52 -1.29 -6.35 11.48
CA THR A 52 -1.18 -5.89 10.09
C THR A 52 -1.88 -4.55 9.86
N CYS A 53 -2.41 -3.93 10.92
CA CYS A 53 -3.10 -2.65 10.85
C CYS A 53 -2.13 -1.53 10.43
N PRO A 54 -2.33 -0.88 9.26
CA PRO A 54 -1.39 0.12 8.76
C PRO A 54 -1.24 1.33 9.68
N VAL A 55 -2.32 1.73 10.37
CA VAL A 55 -2.29 2.84 11.33
C VAL A 55 -1.42 2.51 12.54
N ARG A 56 -1.67 1.37 13.20
CA ARG A 56 -0.87 0.91 14.35
C ARG A 56 0.59 0.70 13.99
N CYS A 57 0.87 0.06 12.85
CA CYS A 57 2.25 -0.12 12.38
C CYS A 57 2.95 1.21 12.09
N TRP A 58 2.25 2.18 11.52
CA TRP A 58 2.81 3.53 11.32
C TRP A 58 3.15 4.21 12.64
N LEU A 59 2.22 4.22 13.61
CA LEU A 59 2.45 4.84 14.91
C LEU A 59 3.59 4.17 15.69
N ALA A 60 3.66 2.84 15.64
CA ALA A 60 4.76 2.10 16.26
C ALA A 60 6.12 2.43 15.62
N TRP A 61 6.16 2.54 14.29
CA TRP A 61 7.36 2.93 13.56
C TRP A 61 7.75 4.39 13.85
N GLN A 62 6.80 5.32 13.80
CA GLN A 62 7.02 6.74 14.11
C GLN A 62 7.67 6.92 15.49
N ALA A 63 7.16 6.20 16.50
CA ALA A 63 7.74 6.23 17.84
C ALA A 63 9.12 5.56 17.91
N ALA A 64 9.29 4.38 17.32
CA ALA A 64 10.55 3.63 17.38
C ALA A 64 11.71 4.31 16.63
N ALA A 65 11.40 5.08 15.57
CA ALA A 65 12.38 5.78 14.76
C ALA A 65 12.50 7.28 15.09
N ASP A 66 11.83 7.74 16.16
CA ASP A 66 11.79 9.13 16.62
C ASP A 66 11.52 10.13 15.47
N LEU A 67 10.46 9.85 14.70
CA LEU A 67 10.14 10.61 13.50
C LEU A 67 9.34 11.87 13.83
N VAL A 68 10.05 13.00 13.84
CA VAL A 68 9.46 14.34 13.94
C VAL A 68 9.17 14.91 12.55
N ASP A 69 10.14 14.81 11.64
CA ASP A 69 10.06 15.39 10.28
C ASP A 69 10.81 14.55 9.23
N GLY A 70 10.84 15.07 8.00
CA GLY A 70 11.60 14.47 6.90
C GLY A 70 10.95 13.20 6.33
N PRO A 71 11.75 12.22 5.85
CA PRO A 71 11.25 10.99 5.27
C PRO A 71 10.44 10.14 6.27
N ALA A 72 9.27 9.66 5.85
CA ALA A 72 8.42 8.78 6.65
C ALA A 72 9.04 7.40 6.86
N PHE A 73 9.81 6.91 5.88
CA PHE A 73 10.54 5.65 5.97
C PHE A 73 12.01 5.95 5.75
N ARG A 74 12.81 5.78 6.80
CA ARG A 74 14.24 6.05 6.81
C ARG A 74 15.04 4.77 6.55
N ALA A 75 16.24 4.92 5.98
CA ALA A 75 17.15 3.79 5.82
C ALA A 75 17.57 3.25 7.20
N VAL A 76 17.69 1.93 7.32
CA VAL A 76 18.16 1.26 8.54
C VAL A 76 19.38 0.42 8.17
N ASP A 77 20.47 0.61 8.90
CA ASP A 77 21.71 -0.14 8.67
C ASP A 77 21.61 -1.58 9.20
N GLN A 78 22.66 -2.38 8.96
CA GLN A 78 22.67 -3.79 9.33
C GLN A 78 22.61 -4.06 10.83
N VAL A 79 22.95 -3.08 11.66
CA VAL A 79 22.95 -3.20 13.12
C VAL A 79 21.75 -2.48 13.76
N GLY A 80 20.81 -2.00 12.94
CA GLY A 80 19.53 -1.44 13.39
C GLY A 80 19.52 0.07 13.61
N ARG A 81 20.55 0.81 13.20
CA ARG A 81 20.55 2.28 13.31
C ARG A 81 19.70 2.90 12.21
N VAL A 82 18.82 3.81 12.61
CA VAL A 82 17.99 4.60 11.70
C VAL A 82 18.80 5.80 11.20
N GLY A 83 19.02 5.89 9.89
CA GLY A 83 19.70 7.02 9.25
C GLY A 83 18.75 8.19 9.00
N ALA A 84 19.29 9.36 8.61
CA ALA A 84 18.48 10.54 8.31
C ALA A 84 17.83 10.53 6.91
N GLY A 85 18.41 9.77 5.97
CA GLY A 85 17.96 9.70 4.58
C GLY A 85 16.76 8.79 4.35
N PRO A 86 16.02 8.98 3.24
CA PRO A 86 14.90 8.12 2.90
C PRO A 86 15.36 6.70 2.61
N LEU A 87 14.53 5.72 2.99
CA LEU A 87 14.64 4.36 2.49
C LEU A 87 14.46 4.39 0.98
N SER A 88 15.44 3.90 0.23
CA SER A 88 15.40 3.93 -1.23
C SER A 88 14.22 3.11 -1.79
N PRO A 89 13.79 3.33 -3.04
CA PRO A 89 12.74 2.52 -3.66
C PRO A 89 13.11 1.02 -3.70
N ASP A 90 14.39 0.69 -3.90
CA ASP A 90 14.83 -0.70 -3.84
C ASP A 90 14.83 -1.24 -2.41
N GLY A 91 15.25 -0.43 -1.43
CA GLY A 91 15.14 -0.76 -0.01
C GLY A 91 13.70 -1.04 0.43
N CYS A 92 12.73 -0.26 -0.07
CA CYS A 92 11.31 -0.52 0.14
C CYS A 92 10.87 -1.88 -0.45
N ARG A 93 11.37 -2.22 -1.65
CA ARG A 93 11.10 -3.53 -2.28
C ARG A 93 11.66 -4.67 -1.42
N ILE A 94 12.92 -4.57 -1.01
CA ILE A 94 13.59 -5.57 -0.17
C ILE A 94 12.86 -5.73 1.17
N ALA A 95 12.42 -4.64 1.80
CA ALA A 95 11.67 -4.69 3.05
C ALA A 95 10.34 -5.45 2.91
N ILE A 96 9.62 -5.23 1.80
CA ILE A 96 8.38 -5.96 1.48
C ILE A 96 8.67 -7.44 1.22
N THR A 97 9.70 -7.75 0.43
CA THR A 97 10.10 -9.15 0.15
C THR A 97 10.46 -9.89 1.44
N ARG A 98 11.30 -9.31 2.30
CA ARG A 98 11.66 -9.89 3.60
C ARG A 98 10.46 -10.06 4.52
N ALA A 99 9.49 -9.13 4.48
CA ALA A 99 8.26 -9.25 5.26
C ALA A 99 7.40 -10.41 4.76
N ALA A 100 7.34 -10.65 3.45
CA ALA A 100 6.65 -11.78 2.85
C ALA A 100 7.28 -13.12 3.26
N GLU A 101 8.61 -13.21 3.18
CA GLU A 101 9.38 -14.40 3.58
C GLU A 101 9.15 -14.74 5.04
N ARG A 102 9.23 -13.74 5.94
CA ARG A 102 8.94 -13.94 7.38
C ARG A 102 7.49 -14.35 7.65
N ALA A 103 6.56 -13.98 6.78
CA ALA A 103 5.17 -14.37 6.87
C ALA A 103 4.89 -15.75 6.26
N GLY A 104 5.90 -16.44 5.72
CA GLY A 104 5.76 -17.75 5.09
C GLY A 104 4.97 -17.71 3.77
N LEU A 105 4.96 -16.57 3.07
CA LEU A 105 4.30 -16.47 1.77
C LEU A 105 5.13 -17.16 0.69
N ASP A 106 4.55 -18.16 0.04
CA ASP A 106 5.17 -18.90 -1.08
C ASP A 106 5.27 -18.07 -2.38
N VAL A 107 4.74 -16.84 -2.36
CA VAL A 107 4.74 -15.93 -3.50
C VAL A 107 5.76 -14.82 -3.33
N LYS A 108 6.60 -14.62 -4.36
CA LYS A 108 7.56 -13.52 -4.41
C LYS A 108 6.82 -12.18 -4.61
N LEU A 109 6.73 -11.39 -3.54
CA LEU A 109 6.19 -10.03 -3.64
C LEU A 109 7.19 -9.11 -4.37
N THR A 110 6.67 -8.35 -5.33
CA THR A 110 7.39 -7.30 -6.07
C THR A 110 6.86 -5.92 -5.72
N GLY A 111 7.50 -4.85 -6.21
CA GLY A 111 7.04 -3.47 -6.00
C GLY A 111 5.62 -3.18 -6.54
N HIS A 112 5.05 -4.07 -7.36
CA HIS A 112 3.68 -3.95 -7.87
C HIS A 112 2.66 -4.78 -7.08
N SER A 113 3.10 -5.76 -6.28
CA SER A 113 2.22 -6.70 -5.59
C SER A 113 1.27 -6.01 -4.61
N ALA A 114 1.71 -4.95 -3.93
CA ALA A 114 0.86 -4.17 -3.04
C ALA A 114 -0.34 -3.51 -3.75
N ARG A 115 -0.14 -3.07 -5.00
CA ARG A 115 -1.13 -2.33 -5.78
C ARG A 115 -2.18 -3.26 -6.37
N ARG A 116 -1.74 -4.33 -7.04
CA ARG A 116 -2.63 -5.42 -7.49
C ARG A 116 -3.40 -5.99 -6.29
N GLY A 117 -2.68 -6.34 -5.22
CA GLY A 117 -3.25 -6.90 -4.02
C GLY A 117 -4.35 -6.04 -3.39
N LEU A 118 -4.16 -4.73 -3.27
CA LEU A 118 -5.20 -3.85 -2.74
C LEU A 118 -6.43 -3.80 -3.66
N ILE A 119 -6.24 -3.71 -4.97
CA ILE A 119 -7.34 -3.62 -5.93
C ILE A 119 -8.15 -4.91 -5.94
N THR A 120 -7.49 -6.05 -6.12
CA THR A 120 -8.13 -7.37 -6.15
C THR A 120 -8.82 -7.68 -4.82
N THR A 121 -8.15 -7.47 -3.68
CA THR A 121 -8.73 -7.72 -2.34
C THR A 121 -9.88 -6.76 -2.03
N GLY A 122 -9.75 -5.49 -2.43
CA GLY A 122 -10.79 -4.50 -2.25
C GLY A 122 -12.02 -4.84 -3.08
N ARG A 123 -11.83 -5.31 -4.30
CA ARG A 123 -12.94 -5.68 -5.19
C ARG A 123 -13.70 -6.89 -4.68
N LYS A 124 -13.00 -7.97 -4.27
CA LYS A 124 -13.56 -9.13 -3.54
C LYS A 124 -14.33 -8.80 -2.26
N ARG A 125 -14.22 -7.57 -1.76
CA ARG A 125 -14.93 -7.05 -0.58
C ARG A 125 -15.96 -5.99 -0.95
N GLY A 126 -16.43 -5.99 -2.20
CA GLY A 126 -17.46 -5.09 -2.72
C GLY A 126 -17.05 -3.62 -2.82
N LYS A 127 -15.76 -3.28 -2.77
CA LYS A 127 -15.35 -1.87 -2.96
C LYS A 127 -15.52 -1.46 -4.41
N LYS A 128 -16.07 -0.27 -4.61
CA LYS A 128 -16.33 0.28 -5.95
C LYS A 128 -15.02 0.55 -6.71
N PRO A 129 -14.92 0.18 -8.00
CA PRO A 129 -13.72 0.41 -8.81
C PRO A 129 -13.23 1.85 -8.80
N GLU A 130 -14.11 2.86 -8.80
CA GLU A 130 -13.69 4.27 -8.83
C GLU A 130 -12.92 4.66 -7.56
N LYS A 131 -13.30 4.09 -6.40
CA LYS A 131 -12.59 4.32 -5.14
C LYS A 131 -11.22 3.64 -5.14
N LEU A 132 -11.14 2.40 -5.62
CA LEU A 132 -9.87 1.67 -5.77
C LEU A 132 -8.94 2.36 -6.78
N ARG A 133 -9.49 2.90 -7.85
CA ARG A 133 -8.77 3.66 -8.87
C ARG A 133 -8.20 4.95 -8.30
N LYS A 134 -9.01 5.71 -7.53
CA LYS A 134 -8.55 6.92 -6.84
C LYS A 134 -7.44 6.60 -5.83
N GLN A 135 -7.62 5.55 -5.01
CA GLN A 135 -6.64 5.11 -4.01
C GLN A 135 -5.31 4.69 -4.65
N SER A 136 -5.37 3.97 -5.76
CA SER A 136 -4.18 3.52 -6.48
C SER A 136 -3.58 4.59 -7.37
N GLY A 137 -4.34 5.57 -7.84
CA GLY A 137 -3.87 6.57 -8.80
C GLY A 137 -3.67 6.00 -10.21
N HIS A 138 -4.54 5.07 -10.63
CA HIS A 138 -4.59 4.65 -12.03
C HIS A 138 -5.40 5.64 -12.89
N ALA A 139 -5.02 5.77 -14.16
CA ALA A 139 -5.82 6.50 -15.15
C ALA A 139 -7.18 5.80 -15.36
N ALA A 140 -8.20 6.56 -15.75
CA ALA A 140 -9.56 6.04 -15.95
C ALA A 140 -9.61 4.88 -16.97
N ASN A 141 -8.84 4.99 -18.05
CA ASN A 141 -8.75 4.03 -19.14
C ASN A 141 -7.59 3.02 -18.98
N SER A 142 -7.06 2.81 -17.77
CA SER A 142 -5.89 1.94 -17.56
C SER A 142 -6.27 0.46 -17.71
N PRO A 143 -5.79 -0.27 -18.73
CA PRO A 143 -6.15 -1.69 -18.90
C PRO A 143 -5.64 -2.56 -17.74
N VAL A 144 -4.46 -2.22 -17.22
CA VAL A 144 -3.85 -2.88 -16.05
C VAL A 144 -4.70 -2.72 -14.78
N PHE A 145 -5.39 -1.59 -14.62
CA PHE A 145 -6.30 -1.42 -13.49
C PHE A 145 -7.49 -2.36 -13.62
N TRP A 146 -8.09 -2.41 -14.80
CA TRP A 146 -9.27 -3.23 -15.08
C TRP A 146 -8.97 -4.73 -14.99
N SER A 147 -7.81 -5.20 -15.44
CA SER A 147 -7.44 -6.61 -15.26
C SER A 147 -7.32 -7.03 -13.79
N TYR A 148 -6.93 -6.13 -12.88
CA TYR A 148 -6.94 -6.42 -11.44
C TYR A 148 -8.33 -6.40 -10.82
N VAL A 149 -9.25 -5.62 -11.39
CA VAL A 149 -10.66 -5.58 -11.00
C VAL A 149 -11.36 -6.87 -11.44
N GLU A 150 -11.19 -7.26 -12.70
CA GLU A 150 -11.68 -8.52 -13.28
C GLU A 150 -11.19 -9.74 -12.48
N GLU A 151 -9.91 -9.77 -12.10
CA GLU A 151 -9.38 -10.83 -11.23
C GLU A 151 -10.07 -10.86 -9.84
N GLY A 152 -10.47 -9.70 -9.33
CA GLY A 152 -11.19 -9.60 -8.07
C GLY A 152 -12.65 -10.05 -8.17
N GLU A 153 -13.26 -9.91 -9.34
CA GLU A 153 -14.65 -10.27 -9.66
C GLU A 153 -14.77 -11.65 -10.31
N MET A 154 -13.68 -12.36 -10.59
CA MET A 154 -13.70 -13.62 -11.35
C MET A 154 -14.75 -14.65 -10.88
N TRP A 155 -15.10 -14.63 -9.59
CA TRP A 155 -16.09 -15.52 -8.98
C TRP A 155 -17.38 -14.80 -8.53
N GLU A 156 -17.45 -13.47 -8.66
CA GLU A 156 -18.67 -12.69 -8.44
C GLU A 156 -19.40 -12.58 -9.79
N ASP A 157 -20.64 -13.04 -9.91
CA ASP A 157 -21.41 -13.00 -11.16
C ASP A 157 -20.73 -13.85 -12.26
N ALA A 158 -20.16 -14.99 -11.85
CA ALA A 158 -19.55 -15.90 -12.81
C ALA A 158 -20.64 -16.44 -13.74
N ALA A 159 -20.34 -16.57 -15.04
CA ALA A 159 -21.32 -17.02 -16.02
C ALA A 159 -21.88 -18.44 -15.78
N THR A 160 -21.39 -19.17 -14.78
CA THR A 160 -21.89 -20.47 -14.33
C THR A 160 -22.46 -20.46 -12.92
N GLU A 161 -22.42 -19.31 -12.23
CA GLU A 161 -23.03 -19.13 -10.91
C GLU A 161 -24.54 -19.34 -11.03
N ASP A 162 -25.11 -20.15 -10.14
CA ASP A 162 -26.55 -20.48 -10.08
C ASP A 162 -27.15 -21.16 -11.33
N ILE A 163 -26.32 -21.65 -12.27
CA ILE A 163 -26.79 -22.32 -13.49
C ILE A 163 -27.03 -23.84 -13.29
N GLY A 164 -26.41 -24.45 -12.28
CA GLY A 164 -26.68 -25.86 -11.88
C GLY A 164 -26.13 -26.95 -12.82
N LEU A 165 -24.98 -26.72 -13.46
CA LEU A 165 -24.23 -27.73 -14.23
C LEU A 165 -23.59 -28.81 -13.34
#